data_AF-A0A7C3M555-F1
#
_entry.id   AF-A0A7C3M555-F1
#
_cell.length_a   1.000
_cell.length_b   1.000
_cell.length_c   1.000
_cell.angle_alpha   90.00
_cell.angle_beta   90.00
_cell.angle_gamma   90.00
#
_symmetry.space_group_name_H-M   'P 1'
#
loop_
_entity.id
_entity.type
_entity.pdbx_description
1 polymer ?
#
loop_
_entity_poly.entity_id
_entity_poly.type
_entity_poly.pdbx_seq_one_letter_code
_entity_poly.pdbx_strand_id
1 'polypeptide(L)'
;MGNIRVTVWNEFRHEKIHEEVAKVYPDGIHNVIADFLKRYPEIQVRTATLDEPEHGLTQEVLDSTDVLIWWGHMAHNEVKDEVVERVYGKILNGMGLIVLHSGHLSKIFRKLMGTSCMLKWREAGEKERIWVVEPGHPIAEGLGEYFEIPHTEMYGERFDIPKPDELVFISWFKGGEVFRSGCCFYRGKGKIFYFRPGHETFPIYYQPEVQRVIYNAVRWAAPVKGPEIRFGNVKPLEEI
;
A
#
# COMPACT_ATOMS: atom_id res chain seq x y z
N MET A 1 -11.42 20.11 9.15
CA MET A 1 -11.56 18.73 8.63
C MET A 1 -10.70 17.82 9.49
N GLY A 2 -11.16 16.60 9.81
CA GLY A 2 -10.43 15.70 10.70
C GLY A 2 -9.06 15.32 10.12
N ASN A 3 -8.06 15.17 10.98
CA ASN A 3 -6.69 14.80 10.61
C ASN A 3 -6.64 13.29 10.31
N ILE A 4 -6.18 12.87 9.13
CA ILE A 4 -6.06 11.46 8.72
C ILE A 4 -4.83 10.88 9.42
N ARG A 5 -5.02 9.84 10.24
CA ARG A 5 -3.93 9.18 10.97
C ARG A 5 -3.37 8.03 10.15
N VAL A 6 -2.12 8.16 9.75
CA VAL A 6 -1.41 7.20 8.91
C VAL A 6 -0.35 6.49 9.74
N THR A 7 -0.31 5.17 9.65
CA THR A 7 0.81 4.36 10.12
C THR A 7 1.56 3.85 8.90
N VAL A 8 2.85 4.19 8.78
CA VAL A 8 3.72 3.68 7.72
C VAL A 8 4.53 2.51 8.27
N TRP A 9 4.16 1.30 7.86
CA TRP A 9 4.82 0.07 8.25
C TRP A 9 5.87 -0.32 7.21
N ASN A 10 7.10 -0.57 7.68
CA ASN A 10 8.22 -1.01 6.85
C ASN A 10 8.92 -2.20 7.49
N GLU A 11 9.26 -3.20 6.68
CA GLU A 11 10.03 -4.35 7.14
C GLU A 11 11.38 -3.95 7.74
N PHE A 12 12.04 -2.94 7.16
CA PHE A 12 13.28 -2.32 7.67
C PHE A 12 14.44 -3.30 7.89
N ARG A 13 14.55 -4.33 7.03
CA ARG A 13 15.67 -5.27 7.01
C ARG A 13 16.73 -4.89 6.00
N HIS A 14 16.31 -4.57 4.77
CA HIS A 14 17.21 -4.20 3.68
C HIS A 14 18.13 -3.04 4.05
N GLU A 15 17.57 -1.97 4.59
CA GLU A 15 18.31 -0.75 4.93
C GLU A 15 19.33 -0.95 6.07
N LYS A 16 19.22 -2.05 6.84
CA LYS A 16 20.16 -2.39 7.92
C LYS A 16 21.30 -3.30 7.47
N ILE A 17 21.11 -4.10 6.42
CA ILE A 17 22.04 -5.17 6.03
C ILE A 17 22.72 -4.91 4.68
N HIS A 18 22.14 -4.08 3.82
CA HIS A 18 22.63 -3.76 2.48
C HIS A 18 23.12 -2.31 2.42
N GLU A 19 24.43 -2.12 2.23
CA GLU A 19 25.06 -0.79 2.23
C GLU A 19 24.53 0.09 1.09
N GLU A 20 24.32 -0.50 -0.09
CA GLU A 20 23.73 0.13 -1.26
C GLU A 20 22.31 0.65 -1.00
N VAL A 21 21.50 -0.07 -0.22
CA VAL A 21 20.16 0.37 0.17
C VAL A 21 20.27 1.48 1.23
N ALA A 22 21.12 1.31 2.23
CA ALA A 22 21.36 2.31 3.27
C ALA A 22 21.88 3.65 2.69
N LYS A 23 22.62 3.62 1.58
CA LYS A 23 23.03 4.84 0.85
C LYS A 23 21.85 5.63 0.28
N VAL A 24 20.76 4.95 -0.08
CA VAL A 24 19.54 5.58 -0.61
C VAL A 24 18.57 5.94 0.52
N TYR A 25 18.41 5.04 1.48
CA TYR A 25 17.44 5.11 2.58
C TYR A 25 18.16 4.91 3.93
N PRO A 26 19.01 5.86 4.38
CA PRO A 26 19.82 5.69 5.58
C PRO A 26 18.99 5.48 6.85
N ASP A 27 17.84 6.13 6.91
CA ASP A 27 16.89 6.02 8.03
C ASP A 27 15.67 5.14 7.66
N GLY A 28 15.72 4.42 6.54
CA GLY A 28 14.65 3.54 6.09
C GLY A 28 13.57 4.18 5.24
N ILE A 29 12.93 3.37 4.40
CA ILE A 29 11.87 3.76 3.45
C ILE A 29 10.69 4.45 4.17
N HIS A 30 10.28 3.89 5.32
CA HIS A 30 9.19 4.42 6.13
C HIS A 30 9.38 5.89 6.52
N ASN A 31 10.60 6.32 6.85
CA ASN A 31 10.86 7.69 7.26
C ASN A 31 10.76 8.65 6.06
N VAL A 32 11.27 8.26 4.89
CA VAL A 32 11.07 9.04 3.64
C VAL A 32 9.59 9.22 3.33
N ILE A 33 8.80 8.15 3.44
CA ILE A 33 7.36 8.22 3.21
C ILE A 33 6.67 9.10 4.25
N ALA A 34 6.99 8.90 5.53
CA ALA A 34 6.39 9.65 6.60
C ALA A 34 6.70 11.14 6.50
N ASP A 35 7.92 11.51 6.13
CA ASP A 35 8.36 12.90 6.07
C ASP A 35 7.69 13.68 4.96
N PHE A 36 7.42 13.07 3.80
CA PHE A 36 6.61 13.77 2.80
C PHE A 36 5.13 13.88 3.18
N LEU A 37 4.57 12.87 3.84
CA LEU A 37 3.18 12.91 4.29
C LEU A 37 2.96 13.96 5.39
N LYS A 38 3.92 14.13 6.31
CA LYS A 38 3.88 15.16 7.36
C LYS A 38 3.86 16.60 6.83
N ARG A 39 4.25 16.82 5.56
CA ARG A 39 4.15 18.15 4.92
C ARG A 39 2.71 18.60 4.70
N TYR A 40 1.75 17.68 4.76
CA TYR A 40 0.33 17.96 4.60
C TYR A 40 -0.34 18.12 5.98
N PRO A 41 -0.91 19.29 6.31
CA PRO A 41 -1.42 19.59 7.66
C PRO A 41 -2.60 18.71 8.10
N GLU A 42 -3.31 18.11 7.15
CA GLU A 42 -4.41 17.19 7.37
C GLU A 42 -3.99 15.72 7.56
N ILE A 43 -2.69 15.43 7.58
CA ILE A 43 -2.15 14.08 7.80
C ILE A 43 -1.28 14.05 9.07
N GLN A 44 -1.61 13.14 9.98
CA GLN A 44 -0.78 12.75 11.12
C GLN A 44 -0.11 11.43 10.79
N VAL A 45 1.21 11.35 10.93
CA VAL A 45 1.96 10.15 10.56
C VAL A 45 2.72 9.59 11.74
N ARG A 46 2.67 8.27 11.88
CA ARG A 46 3.62 7.49 12.66
C ARG A 46 4.24 6.39 11.80
N THR A 47 5.31 5.79 12.29
CA THR A 47 5.98 4.67 11.65
C THR A 47 5.95 3.45 12.57
N ALA A 48 6.09 2.27 11.97
CA ALA A 48 6.23 0.99 12.68
C ALA A 48 7.13 0.08 11.84
N THR A 49 7.88 -0.80 12.50
CA THR A 49 8.80 -1.73 11.82
C THR A 49 8.66 -3.17 12.31
N LEU A 50 9.16 -4.13 11.52
CA LEU A 50 9.04 -5.56 11.81
C LEU A 50 9.62 -5.95 13.18
N ASP A 51 10.74 -5.36 13.57
CA ASP A 51 11.50 -5.74 14.77
C ASP A 51 10.95 -5.10 16.06
N GLU A 52 9.96 -4.20 15.97
CA GLU A 52 9.27 -3.67 17.14
C GLU A 52 8.37 -4.72 17.81
N PRO A 53 8.04 -4.57 19.11
CA PRO A 53 7.04 -5.41 19.76
C PRO A 53 5.73 -5.45 18.97
N GLU A 54 5.23 -6.64 18.70
CA GLU A 54 4.04 -6.87 17.84
C GLU A 54 4.16 -6.21 16.46
N HIS A 55 5.38 -6.06 15.95
CA HIS A 55 5.71 -5.38 14.69
C HIS A 55 5.28 -3.90 14.68
N GLY A 56 5.17 -3.28 15.86
CA GLY A 56 4.66 -1.92 16.03
C GLY A 56 3.16 -1.78 15.76
N LEU A 57 2.44 -2.88 15.54
CA LEU A 57 1.01 -2.91 15.18
C LEU A 57 0.16 -3.45 16.34
N THR A 58 0.35 -2.88 17.53
CA THR A 58 -0.50 -3.17 18.70
C THR A 58 -1.96 -2.79 18.43
N GLN A 59 -2.89 -3.31 19.24
CA GLN A 59 -4.30 -2.96 19.14
C GLN A 59 -4.52 -1.43 19.22
N GLU A 60 -3.84 -0.77 20.16
CA GLU A 60 -3.91 0.68 20.35
C GLU A 60 -3.42 1.47 19.11
N VAL A 61 -2.32 1.02 18.50
CA VAL A 61 -1.80 1.65 17.28
C VAL A 61 -2.83 1.53 16.16
N LEU A 62 -3.39 0.34 15.94
CA LEU A 62 -4.38 0.13 14.88
C LEU A 62 -5.72 0.82 15.17
N ASP A 63 -6.13 0.95 16.43
CA ASP A 63 -7.33 1.72 16.81
C ASP A 63 -7.19 3.22 16.57
N SER A 64 -5.94 3.69 16.55
CA SER A 64 -5.60 5.06 16.19
C SER A 64 -5.03 5.22 14.79
N THR A 65 -5.22 4.23 13.91
CA THR A 65 -4.81 4.28 12.50
C THR A 65 -6.03 4.32 11.59
N ASP A 66 -6.09 5.32 10.72
CA ASP A 66 -7.12 5.45 9.70
C ASP A 66 -6.67 4.78 8.39
N VAL A 67 -5.39 4.91 8.03
CA VAL A 67 -4.78 4.28 6.86
C VAL A 67 -3.44 3.64 7.24
N LEU A 68 -3.27 2.36 6.94
CA LEU A 68 -2.00 1.65 7.08
C LEU A 68 -1.30 1.62 5.72
N ILE A 69 -0.05 2.05 5.66
CA ILE A 69 0.83 1.85 4.51
C ILE A 69 1.75 0.67 4.82
N TRP A 70 1.95 -0.23 3.87
CA TRP A 70 2.70 -1.46 4.06
C TRP A 70 3.76 -1.64 2.99
N TRP A 71 5.03 -1.71 3.40
CA TRP A 71 6.14 -2.17 2.58
C TRP A 71 6.87 -3.32 3.27
N GLY A 72 7.22 -4.37 2.53
CA GLY A 72 8.07 -5.47 3.02
C GLY A 72 8.50 -6.37 1.88
N HIS A 73 9.54 -7.18 2.07
CA HIS A 73 10.14 -7.96 0.99
C HIS A 73 10.64 -9.33 1.47
N MET A 74 11.72 -9.40 2.24
CA MET A 74 12.46 -10.64 2.49
C MET A 74 11.97 -11.43 3.72
N ALA A 75 11.19 -10.81 4.59
CA ALA A 75 10.80 -11.35 5.89
C ALA A 75 9.27 -11.37 6.07
N HIS A 76 8.51 -11.48 4.98
CA HIS A 76 7.05 -11.62 5.02
C HIS A 76 6.55 -12.75 5.93
N ASN A 77 7.32 -13.84 6.01
CA ASN A 77 7.02 -15.00 6.86
C ASN A 77 7.15 -14.69 8.36
N GLU A 78 7.98 -13.72 8.75
CA GLU A 78 8.25 -13.35 10.15
C GLU A 78 7.12 -12.54 10.79
N VAL A 79 6.26 -11.91 9.98
CA VAL A 79 5.06 -11.22 10.48
C VAL A 79 4.13 -12.25 11.10
N LYS A 80 3.89 -12.17 12.41
CA LYS A 80 3.07 -13.14 13.15
C LYS A 80 1.63 -13.13 12.67
N ASP A 81 1.04 -14.31 12.56
CA ASP A 81 -0.32 -14.48 12.06
C ASP A 81 -1.35 -13.75 12.93
N GLU A 82 -1.13 -13.69 14.25
CA GLU A 82 -2.00 -12.92 15.17
C GLU A 82 -2.07 -11.42 14.83
N VAL A 83 -0.95 -10.84 14.37
CA VAL A 83 -0.89 -9.44 13.94
C VAL A 83 -1.58 -9.29 12.57
N VAL A 84 -1.39 -10.26 11.67
CA VAL A 84 -2.09 -10.30 10.37
C VAL A 84 -3.62 -10.34 10.57
N GLU A 85 -4.12 -11.21 11.45
CA GLU A 85 -5.56 -11.29 11.74
C GLU A 85 -6.10 -9.99 12.34
N ARG A 86 -5.34 -9.35 13.24
CA ARG A 86 -5.71 -8.06 13.82
C ARG A 86 -5.83 -6.98 12.75
N VAL A 87 -4.82 -6.84 11.89
CA VAL A 87 -4.82 -5.89 10.78
C VAL A 87 -5.97 -6.19 9.82
N TYR A 88 -6.18 -7.46 9.47
CA TYR A 88 -7.27 -7.90 8.61
C TYR A 88 -8.64 -7.47 9.16
N GLY A 89 -8.90 -7.71 10.45
CA GLY A 89 -10.13 -7.29 11.11
C GLY A 89 -10.34 -5.77 11.10
N LYS A 90 -9.27 -5.00 11.27
CA LYS A 90 -9.33 -3.52 11.21
C LYS A 90 -9.64 -3.02 9.81
N ILE A 91 -9.08 -3.64 8.76
CA ILE A 91 -9.38 -3.31 7.36
C ILE A 91 -10.83 -3.61 7.05
N LEU A 92 -11.34 -4.79 7.39
CA LEU A 92 -12.77 -5.12 7.16
C LEU A 92 -13.72 -4.13 7.84
N ASN A 93 -13.30 -3.55 8.97
CA ASN A 93 -14.05 -2.55 9.73
C ASN A 93 -13.85 -1.10 9.27
N GLY A 94 -13.03 -0.87 8.23
CA GLY A 94 -12.96 0.42 7.54
C GLY A 94 -11.60 1.09 7.51
N MET A 95 -10.58 0.53 8.18
CA MET A 95 -9.21 1.03 8.05
C MET A 95 -8.74 0.87 6.60
N GLY A 96 -8.17 1.93 6.02
CA GLY A 96 -7.57 1.88 4.70
C GLY A 96 -6.25 1.11 4.70
N LEU A 97 -5.90 0.51 3.56
CA LEU A 97 -4.61 -0.14 3.36
C LEU A 97 -3.97 0.33 2.05
N ILE A 98 -2.71 0.74 2.09
CA ILE A 98 -1.89 1.00 0.91
C ILE A 98 -0.76 -0.02 0.91
N VAL A 99 -0.72 -0.91 -0.08
CA VAL A 99 0.32 -1.92 -0.24
C VAL A 99 1.29 -1.45 -1.31
N LEU A 100 2.57 -1.38 -0.96
CA LEU A 100 3.61 -0.86 -1.83
C LEU A 100 4.51 -2.00 -2.31
N HIS A 101 4.77 -2.01 -3.62
CA HIS A 101 5.83 -2.79 -4.25
C HIS A 101 5.79 -4.29 -3.87
N SER A 102 6.87 -4.80 -3.28
CA SER A 102 7.10 -6.17 -2.79
C SER A 102 6.08 -6.60 -1.73
N GLY A 103 5.37 -5.64 -1.11
CA GLY A 103 4.20 -5.88 -0.26
C GLY A 103 3.10 -6.73 -0.92
N HIS A 104 3.13 -6.92 -2.25
CA HIS A 104 2.26 -7.88 -2.94
C HIS A 104 2.37 -9.32 -2.40
N LEU A 105 3.51 -9.73 -1.83
CA LEU A 105 3.67 -11.04 -1.19
C LEU A 105 3.41 -11.04 0.32
N SER A 106 3.08 -9.89 0.91
CA SER A 106 2.77 -9.80 2.33
C SER A 106 1.60 -10.72 2.70
N LYS A 107 1.67 -11.32 3.90
CA LYS A 107 0.60 -12.18 4.43
C LYS A 107 -0.76 -11.47 4.41
N ILE A 108 -0.80 -10.19 4.79
CA ILE A 108 -2.03 -9.40 4.82
C ILE A 108 -2.63 -9.19 3.43
N PHE A 109 -1.82 -8.83 2.42
CA PHE A 109 -2.33 -8.63 1.07
C PHE A 109 -2.82 -9.94 0.47
N ARG A 110 -2.05 -11.02 0.59
CA ARG A 110 -2.46 -12.35 0.12
C ARG A 110 -3.75 -12.84 0.78
N LYS A 111 -3.91 -12.62 2.09
CA LYS A 111 -5.15 -12.95 2.81
C LYS A 111 -6.36 -12.17 2.28
N LEU A 112 -6.20 -10.89 1.98
CA LEU A 112 -7.26 -10.04 1.42
C LEU A 112 -7.60 -10.39 -0.04
N MET A 113 -6.60 -10.80 -0.82
CA MET A 113 -6.78 -11.13 -2.24
C MET A 113 -7.33 -12.55 -2.46
N GLY A 114 -7.00 -13.49 -1.58
CA GLY A 114 -7.41 -14.90 -1.72
C GLY A 114 -6.68 -15.64 -2.85
N THR A 115 -5.56 -15.10 -3.32
CA THR A 115 -4.75 -15.63 -4.44
C THR A 115 -3.28 -15.74 -4.04
N SER A 116 -2.42 -16.20 -4.96
CA SER A 116 -0.98 -16.29 -4.66
C SER A 116 -0.31 -14.93 -4.64
N CYS A 117 -0.85 -13.95 -5.37
CA CYS A 117 -0.23 -12.64 -5.64
C CYS A 117 1.16 -12.76 -6.30
N MET A 118 1.44 -13.89 -6.96
CA MET A 118 2.67 -14.09 -7.71
C MET A 118 2.65 -13.30 -9.03
N LEU A 119 3.84 -12.99 -9.53
CA LEU A 119 4.09 -12.20 -10.73
C LEU A 119 5.42 -12.59 -11.37
N LYS A 120 5.67 -12.14 -12.60
CA LYS A 120 7.01 -12.17 -13.20
C LYS A 120 7.79 -10.97 -12.68
N TRP A 121 9.10 -11.10 -12.48
CA TRP A 121 9.94 -10.00 -12.05
C TRP A 121 11.32 -10.04 -12.70
N ARG A 122 11.99 -8.88 -12.72
CA ARG A 122 13.39 -8.74 -13.17
C ARG A 122 14.00 -7.45 -12.61
N GLU A 123 15.16 -7.59 -11.97
CA GLU A 123 15.93 -6.48 -11.45
C GLU A 123 17.04 -6.08 -12.45
N ALA A 124 16.69 -5.24 -13.43
CA ALA A 124 17.62 -4.78 -14.47
C ALA A 124 17.85 -3.25 -14.45
N GLY A 125 17.32 -2.54 -13.44
CA GLY A 125 17.37 -1.09 -13.34
C GLY A 125 16.78 -0.40 -14.58
N GLU A 126 15.69 -0.96 -15.11
CA GLU A 126 15.10 -0.51 -16.36
C GLU A 126 14.06 0.59 -16.17
N LYS A 127 13.69 1.24 -17.27
CA LYS A 127 12.68 2.30 -17.25
C LYS A 127 11.28 1.71 -17.11
N GLU A 128 10.50 2.31 -16.21
CA GLU A 128 9.06 2.12 -16.09
C GLU A 128 8.35 3.40 -16.55
N ARG A 129 7.31 3.25 -17.39
CA ARG A 129 6.34 4.32 -17.67
C ARG A 129 5.00 3.90 -17.10
N ILE A 130 4.45 4.71 -16.21
CA ILE A 130 3.19 4.44 -15.52
C ILE A 130 2.11 5.30 -16.16
N TRP A 131 1.22 4.66 -16.93
CA TRP A 131 0.08 5.30 -17.57
C TRP A 131 -1.09 5.42 -16.62
N VAL A 132 -1.70 6.61 -16.58
CA VAL A 132 -2.96 6.88 -15.89
C VAL A 132 -4.09 6.45 -16.80
N VAL A 133 -4.78 5.36 -16.44
CA VAL A 133 -5.88 4.82 -17.26
C VAL A 133 -7.27 5.18 -16.71
N GLU A 134 -7.33 5.63 -15.45
CA GLU A 134 -8.53 6.21 -14.84
C GLU A 134 -8.27 7.67 -14.41
N PRO A 135 -8.28 8.64 -15.35
CA PRO A 135 -7.89 10.02 -15.08
C PRO A 135 -8.86 10.77 -14.14
N GLY A 136 -10.11 10.31 -14.02
CA GLY A 136 -11.09 10.89 -13.10
C GLY A 136 -10.96 10.40 -11.65
N HIS A 137 -10.08 9.43 -11.38
CA HIS A 137 -9.95 8.84 -10.06
C HIS A 137 -9.22 9.79 -9.09
N PRO A 138 -9.62 9.92 -7.81
CA PRO A 138 -8.95 10.80 -6.84
C PRO A 138 -7.45 10.52 -6.66
N ILE A 139 -7.00 9.27 -6.84
CA ILE A 139 -5.59 8.90 -6.77
C ILE A 139 -4.76 9.58 -7.89
N ALA A 140 -5.37 9.83 -9.05
CA ALA A 140 -4.73 10.46 -10.19
C ALA A 140 -4.69 12.01 -10.11
N GLU A 141 -5.26 12.62 -9.08
CA GLU A 141 -5.34 14.07 -8.93
C GLU A 141 -3.95 14.73 -9.02
N GLY A 142 -3.77 15.63 -9.98
CA GLY A 142 -2.53 16.40 -10.17
C GLY A 142 -1.41 15.67 -10.93
N LEU A 143 -1.69 14.51 -11.54
CA LEU A 143 -0.76 13.79 -12.42
C LEU A 143 -1.01 14.13 -13.90
N GLY A 144 -0.01 13.90 -14.75
CA GLY A 144 -0.18 13.88 -16.20
C GLY A 144 -0.79 12.55 -16.69
N GLU A 145 -0.92 12.37 -18.01
CA GLU A 145 -1.38 11.10 -18.61
C GLU A 145 -0.49 9.91 -18.27
N TYR A 146 0.78 10.17 -17.97
CA TYR A 146 1.73 9.22 -17.43
C TYR A 146 2.85 9.95 -16.67
N PHE A 147 3.65 9.19 -15.94
CA PHE A 147 4.96 9.62 -15.45
C PHE A 147 5.97 8.47 -15.61
N GLU A 148 7.27 8.80 -15.57
CA GLU A 148 8.34 7.84 -15.80
C GLU A 148 9.23 7.69 -14.55
N ILE A 149 9.61 6.45 -14.26
CA ILE A 149 10.62 6.09 -13.27
C ILE A 149 11.85 5.60 -14.04
N PRO A 150 12.99 6.32 -14.02
CA PRO A 150 14.13 6.00 -14.88
C PRO A 150 14.74 4.62 -14.65
N HIS A 151 14.79 4.20 -13.38
CA HIS A 151 15.38 2.94 -12.94
C HIS A 151 14.50 2.28 -11.89
N THR A 152 14.07 1.05 -12.18
CA THR A 152 13.32 0.24 -11.23
C THR A 152 13.43 -1.25 -11.55
N GLU A 153 12.94 -2.08 -10.63
CA GLU A 153 12.62 -3.48 -10.86
C GLU A 153 11.33 -3.61 -11.66
N MET A 154 11.34 -4.47 -12.68
CA MET A 154 10.16 -4.82 -13.46
C MET A 154 9.32 -5.86 -12.71
N TYR A 155 8.02 -5.59 -12.59
CA TYR A 155 7.00 -6.63 -12.36
C TYR A 155 6.15 -6.77 -13.62
N GLY A 156 5.73 -7.99 -13.95
CA GLY A 156 5.09 -8.31 -15.22
C GLY A 156 3.88 -9.23 -15.07
N GLU A 157 2.90 -9.05 -15.97
CA GLU A 157 1.73 -9.91 -16.06
C GLU A 157 2.10 -11.37 -16.47
N ARG A 158 1.35 -12.38 -16.03
CA ARG A 158 0.14 -12.33 -15.20
C ARG A 158 0.46 -12.06 -13.72
N PHE A 159 -0.15 -11.02 -13.16
CA PHE A 159 -0.21 -10.78 -11.72
C PHE A 159 -1.42 -11.53 -11.14
N ASP A 160 -1.17 -12.53 -10.31
CA ASP A 160 -2.19 -13.41 -9.75
C ASP A 160 -2.96 -12.76 -8.59
N ILE A 161 -3.76 -11.77 -8.95
CA ILE A 161 -4.69 -11.05 -8.07
C ILE A 161 -6.12 -11.19 -8.61
N PRO A 162 -7.16 -11.03 -7.76
CA PRO A 162 -8.51 -10.83 -8.25
C PRO A 162 -8.56 -9.60 -9.17
N LYS A 163 -9.59 -9.54 -10.02
CA LYS A 163 -9.84 -8.34 -10.83
C LYS A 163 -9.96 -7.13 -9.88
N PRO A 164 -9.18 -6.06 -10.08
CA PRO A 164 -9.34 -4.83 -9.31
C PRO A 164 -10.75 -4.26 -9.48
N ASP A 165 -11.27 -3.64 -8.42
CA ASP A 165 -12.53 -2.90 -8.51
C ASP A 165 -12.36 -1.68 -9.42
N GLU A 166 -11.21 -1.00 -9.30
CA GLU A 166 -10.77 0.06 -10.23
C GLU A 166 -9.26 -0.11 -10.52
N LEU A 167 -8.86 0.08 -11.77
CA LEU A 167 -7.46 0.00 -12.22
C LEU A 167 -7.00 1.41 -12.56
N VAL A 168 -6.24 2.05 -11.68
CA VAL A 168 -5.82 3.45 -11.85
C VAL A 168 -4.61 3.57 -12.78
N PHE A 169 -3.67 2.63 -12.69
CA PHE A 169 -2.41 2.68 -13.42
C PHE A 169 -2.07 1.38 -14.15
N ILE A 170 -1.47 1.52 -15.33
CA ILE A 170 -0.81 0.44 -16.06
C ILE A 170 0.64 0.84 -16.32
N SER A 171 1.58 -0.01 -15.93
CA SER A 171 2.99 0.17 -16.25
C SER A 171 3.35 -0.48 -17.57
N TRP A 172 4.23 0.17 -18.31
CA TRP A 172 5.04 -0.39 -19.39
C TRP A 172 6.49 -0.41 -18.94
N PHE A 173 7.20 -1.50 -19.21
CA PHE A 173 8.62 -1.65 -18.93
C PHE A 173 9.44 -1.76 -20.21
N LYS A 174 10.69 -1.30 -20.17
CA LYS A 174 11.60 -1.29 -21.32
C LYS A 174 11.82 -2.69 -21.93
N GLY A 175 11.78 -3.74 -21.12
CA GLY A 175 11.91 -5.13 -21.53
C GLY A 175 10.67 -5.71 -22.23
N GLY A 176 9.58 -4.95 -22.30
CA GLY A 176 8.39 -5.28 -23.08
C GLY A 176 7.20 -5.77 -22.23
N GLU A 177 7.38 -5.99 -20.94
CA GLU A 177 6.30 -6.35 -20.04
C GLU A 177 5.39 -5.17 -19.71
N VAL A 178 4.16 -5.51 -19.31
CA VAL A 178 3.19 -4.59 -18.74
C VAL A 178 2.74 -5.09 -17.37
N PHE A 179 2.18 -4.20 -16.57
CA PHE A 179 1.69 -4.54 -15.23
C PHE A 179 0.54 -3.66 -14.79
N ARG A 180 -0.49 -4.24 -14.18
CA ARG A 180 -1.53 -3.49 -13.47
C ARG A 180 -0.94 -2.92 -12.17
N SER A 181 -0.43 -1.70 -12.24
CA SER A 181 0.47 -1.10 -11.22
C SER A 181 -0.20 -0.19 -10.20
N GLY A 182 -1.48 0.11 -10.39
CA GLY A 182 -2.31 0.85 -9.43
C GLY A 182 -3.68 0.23 -9.33
N CYS A 183 -3.92 -0.60 -8.32
CA CYS A 183 -5.14 -1.40 -8.20
C CYS A 183 -5.91 -1.04 -6.94
N CYS A 184 -7.19 -0.68 -7.08
CA CYS A 184 -8.10 -0.45 -5.97
C CYS A 184 -8.94 -1.69 -5.68
N PHE A 185 -9.17 -1.97 -4.40
CA PHE A 185 -10.06 -3.04 -3.94
C PHE A 185 -10.88 -2.59 -2.72
N TYR A 186 -12.07 -3.15 -2.58
CA TYR A 186 -12.91 -3.01 -1.39
C TYR A 186 -13.01 -4.34 -0.64
N ARG A 187 -12.81 -4.32 0.68
CA ARG A 187 -12.99 -5.49 1.56
C ARG A 187 -13.69 -5.05 2.85
N GLY A 188 -14.91 -5.53 3.05
CA GLY A 188 -15.78 -4.98 4.09
C GLY A 188 -15.98 -3.48 3.86
N LYS A 189 -15.67 -2.66 4.86
CA LYS A 189 -15.64 -1.19 4.74
C LYS A 189 -14.28 -0.64 4.27
N GLY A 190 -13.24 -1.47 4.28
CA GLY A 190 -11.86 -1.07 3.99
C GLY A 190 -11.65 -0.81 2.51
N LYS A 191 -10.88 0.23 2.23
CA LYS A 191 -10.39 0.58 0.90
C LYS A 191 -8.91 0.22 0.80
N ILE A 192 -8.55 -0.53 -0.21
CA ILE A 192 -7.19 -1.04 -0.41
C ILE A 192 -6.66 -0.48 -1.72
N PHE A 193 -5.47 0.08 -1.70
CA PHE A 193 -4.75 0.47 -2.91
C PHE A 193 -3.41 -0.27 -2.97
N TYR A 194 -3.18 -1.01 -4.04
CA TYR A 194 -1.86 -1.57 -4.35
C TYR A 194 -1.16 -0.66 -5.35
N PHE A 195 0.07 -0.25 -5.03
CA PHE A 195 0.91 0.58 -5.89
C PHE A 195 2.29 -0.04 -6.09
N ARG A 196 2.66 -0.32 -7.35
CA ARG A 196 3.84 -1.13 -7.67
C ARG A 196 5.20 -0.47 -7.39
N PRO A 197 5.43 0.83 -7.60
CA PRO A 197 6.76 1.41 -7.42
C PRO A 197 7.28 1.34 -5.99
N GLY A 198 8.56 0.98 -5.83
CA GLY A 198 9.19 1.02 -4.52
C GLY A 198 10.32 0.04 -4.24
N HIS A 199 11.06 -0.41 -5.25
CA HIS A 199 12.22 -1.28 -5.06
C HIS A 199 13.34 -0.56 -4.27
N GLU A 200 13.92 -1.25 -3.31
CA GLU A 200 14.75 -0.72 -2.24
C GLU A 200 16.08 -0.11 -2.70
N THR A 201 16.64 -0.57 -3.82
CA THR A 201 17.93 -0.07 -4.33
C THR A 201 17.82 1.23 -5.12
N PHE A 202 16.60 1.71 -5.42
CA PHE A 202 16.36 2.91 -6.21
C PHE A 202 15.66 4.01 -5.40
N PRO A 203 15.95 5.30 -5.65
CA PRO A 203 15.39 6.44 -4.91
C PRO A 203 13.93 6.78 -5.28
N ILE A 204 13.09 5.78 -5.51
CA ILE A 204 11.72 5.90 -6.02
C ILE A 204 10.84 6.74 -5.10
N TYR A 205 10.97 6.60 -3.78
CA TYR A 205 10.12 7.33 -2.83
C TYR A 205 10.49 8.81 -2.68
N TYR A 206 11.60 9.26 -3.29
CA TYR A 206 11.94 10.68 -3.40
C TYR A 206 11.29 11.36 -4.61
N GLN A 207 10.76 10.58 -5.56
CA GLN A 207 10.19 11.12 -6.80
C GLN A 207 8.83 11.82 -6.54
N PRO A 208 8.61 13.06 -7.01
CA PRO A 208 7.40 13.83 -6.71
C PRO A 208 6.08 13.17 -7.13
N GLU A 209 6.04 12.52 -8.30
CA GLU A 209 4.83 11.86 -8.79
C GLU A 209 4.47 10.63 -7.92
N VAL A 210 5.47 9.87 -7.47
CA VAL A 210 5.28 8.75 -6.54
C VAL A 210 4.74 9.26 -5.20
N GLN A 211 5.32 10.33 -4.66
CA GLN A 211 4.82 10.95 -3.42
C GLN A 211 3.38 11.46 -3.56
N ARG A 212 3.05 12.07 -4.71
CA ARG A 212 1.70 12.56 -5.02
C ARG A 212 0.69 11.41 -5.05
N VAL A 213 1.01 10.30 -5.72
CA VAL A 213 0.14 9.10 -5.76
C VAL A 213 -0.13 8.58 -4.36
N ILE A 214 0.91 8.40 -3.54
CA ILE A 214 0.76 7.87 -2.18
C ILE A 214 -0.08 8.82 -1.31
N TYR A 215 0.16 10.13 -1.39
CA TYR A 215 -0.64 11.14 -0.70
C TYR A 215 -2.12 11.08 -1.10
N ASN A 216 -2.41 11.04 -2.40
CA ASN A 216 -3.78 10.96 -2.90
C ASN A 216 -4.46 9.63 -2.48
N ALA A 217 -3.70 8.53 -2.50
CA ALA A 217 -4.17 7.23 -2.04
C ALA A 217 -4.52 7.22 -0.54
N VAL A 218 -3.74 7.91 0.30
CA VAL A 218 -4.07 8.08 1.73
C VAL A 218 -5.42 8.77 1.89
N ARG A 219 -5.65 9.86 1.16
CA ARG A 219 -6.92 10.60 1.21
C ARG A 219 -8.09 9.75 0.71
N TRP A 220 -7.90 9.03 -0.38
CA TRP A 220 -8.92 8.14 -0.95
C TRP A 220 -9.25 6.97 0.00
N ALA A 221 -8.23 6.36 0.59
CA ALA A 221 -8.35 5.18 1.44
C ALA A 221 -8.90 5.49 2.85
N ALA A 222 -8.98 6.76 3.23
CA ALA A 222 -9.48 7.16 4.54
C ALA A 222 -10.90 6.59 4.82
N PRO A 223 -11.15 6.13 6.07
CA PRO A 223 -12.45 5.59 6.46
C PRO A 223 -13.57 6.60 6.25
N VAL A 224 -14.71 6.12 5.73
CA VAL A 224 -15.92 6.94 5.58
C VAL A 224 -16.94 6.59 6.65
N LYS A 225 -17.72 7.59 7.07
CA LYS A 225 -18.87 7.34 7.96
C LYS A 225 -19.95 6.60 7.18
N GLY A 226 -20.58 5.64 7.84
CA GLY A 226 -21.67 4.85 7.29
C GLY A 226 -22.34 4.03 8.39
N PRO A 227 -23.42 3.31 8.07
CA PRO A 227 -24.11 2.47 9.04
C PRO A 227 -23.19 1.39 9.63
N GLU A 228 -23.47 0.96 10.85
CA GLU A 228 -22.86 -0.25 11.41
C GLU A 228 -23.29 -1.46 10.58
N ILE A 229 -22.35 -2.33 10.24
CA ILE A 229 -22.68 -3.59 9.59
C ILE A 229 -23.11 -4.55 10.68
N ARG A 230 -24.33 -5.09 10.56
CA ARG A 230 -24.87 -6.11 11.47
C ARG A 230 -25.12 -7.39 10.68
N PHE A 231 -24.68 -8.51 11.24
CA PHE A 231 -24.91 -9.84 10.71
C PHE A 231 -25.68 -10.68 11.74
N GLY A 232 -26.22 -11.82 11.31
CA GLY A 232 -26.89 -12.78 12.19
C GLY A 232 -28.42 -12.63 12.20
N ASN A 233 -29.05 -13.13 13.25
CA ASN A 233 -30.50 -13.16 13.37
C ASN A 233 -31.06 -11.75 13.63
N VAL A 234 -32.00 -11.31 12.80
CA VAL A 234 -32.72 -10.05 12.95
C VAL A 234 -34.21 -10.32 13.14
N LYS A 235 -34.88 -9.47 13.91
CA LYS A 235 -36.34 -9.45 13.94
C LYS A 235 -36.87 -8.87 12.62
N PRO A 236 -38.03 -9.32 12.12
CA PRO A 236 -38.64 -8.70 10.96
C PRO A 236 -38.94 -7.23 11.28
N LEU A 237 -38.78 -6.36 10.27
CA LEU A 237 -39.03 -4.92 10.41
C LEU A 237 -40.53 -4.58 10.33
N GLU A 238 -41.32 -5.52 9.81
CA GLU A 238 -42.76 -5.41 9.62
C GLU A 238 -43.44 -6.64 10.23
N GLU A 239 -44.74 -6.53 10.53
CA GLU A 239 -45.54 -7.63 11.08
C GLU A 239 -45.62 -8.83 10.10
N ILE A 240 -45.47 -10.05 10.62
CA ILE A 240 -45.58 -11.33 9.89
C ILE A 240 -46.69 -12.16 10.52
#